data_AF-A0AB34PP11-F1
#
_entry.id   AF-A0AB34PP11-F1
#
_cell.length_a   1.000
_cell.length_b   1.000
_cell.length_c   1.000
_cell.angle_alpha   90.00
_cell.angle_beta   90.00
_cell.angle_gamma   90.00
#
_symmetry.space_group_name_H-M   'P 1'
#
loop_
_entity.id
_entity.type
_entity.pdbx_description
1 polymer ?
#
loop_
_entity_poly.entity_id
_entity_poly.type
_entity_poly.pdbx_seq_one_letter_code
_entity_poly.pdbx_strand_id
1 'polypeptide(L)'
;SYVIPGVKKLDMEMYSNTRESQTYTFSPDLEDLRIDFNFTIQVTLPPNLQKLCITTSLDSANFVSPELVRLEYLQLQLKNIQSFDETGIIAPNLKILDLTGCFKMSNFNGLKQFQRLKRLRLKYCVYPVGLFEECSFNELESFEYIGKGFPVSCDVSCSRLTIPSNLKSLSIKNIGNMNVDLRTLVFPAKLTRLELVDLSFNDGYFHLGENLQYVHIKTSRLAFESSFRIPHLAGELILEADYLTFESPEFMYH
;
A
#
# COMPACT_ATOMS: atom_id res chain seq x y z
N SER A 1 -0.65 -31.83 -17.91
CA SER A 1 0.32 -30.73 -17.79
C SER A 1 0.92 -30.47 -19.14
N TYR A 2 0.98 -29.21 -19.58
CA TYR A 2 1.69 -28.80 -20.80
C TYR A 2 2.93 -28.04 -20.32
N VAL A 3 4.08 -28.70 -20.31
CA VAL A 3 5.36 -28.09 -19.92
C VAL A 3 6.07 -27.69 -21.20
N ILE A 4 6.21 -26.40 -21.45
CA ILE A 4 7.08 -25.88 -22.52
C ILE A 4 8.45 -25.65 -21.88
N PRO A 5 9.47 -26.48 -22.17
CA PRO A 5 10.79 -26.32 -21.56
C PRO A 5 11.41 -24.96 -21.93
N GLY A 6 12.09 -24.32 -20.98
CA GLY A 6 12.80 -23.06 -21.21
C GLY A 6 11.97 -21.78 -21.16
N VAL A 7 10.65 -21.86 -20.95
CA VAL A 7 9.82 -20.66 -20.75
C VAL A 7 10.08 -20.06 -19.37
N LYS A 8 10.66 -18.85 -19.36
CA LYS A 8 10.95 -18.08 -18.13
C LYS A 8 9.86 -17.07 -17.76
N LYS A 9 9.10 -16.61 -18.75
CA LYS A 9 8.03 -15.63 -18.57
C LYS A 9 6.77 -16.12 -19.25
N LEU A 10 5.64 -16.02 -18.56
CA LEU A 10 4.33 -16.39 -19.08
C LEU A 10 3.30 -15.34 -18.66
N ASP A 11 2.62 -14.78 -19.65
CA ASP A 11 1.47 -13.88 -19.47
C ASP A 11 0.22 -14.60 -20.01
N MET A 12 -0.82 -14.74 -19.18
CA MET A 12 -2.07 -15.39 -19.53
C MET A 12 -3.26 -14.48 -19.25
N GLU A 13 -4.17 -14.41 -20.22
CA GLU A 13 -5.50 -13.82 -20.07
C GLU A 13 -6.54 -14.90 -20.34
N MET A 14 -7.39 -15.16 -19.35
CA MET A 14 -8.22 -16.35 -19.31
C MET A 14 -9.66 -15.99 -19.00
N TYR A 15 -10.53 -16.10 -19.99
CA TYR A 15 -11.94 -15.79 -19.85
C TYR A 15 -12.78 -17.04 -20.07
N SER A 16 -13.63 -17.35 -19.09
CA SER A 16 -14.59 -18.45 -19.18
C SER A 16 -15.97 -18.01 -18.71
N ASN A 17 -17.01 -18.60 -19.31
CA ASN A 17 -18.39 -18.50 -18.84
C ASN A 17 -18.75 -19.66 -17.90
N THR A 18 -17.84 -20.62 -17.70
CA THR A 18 -18.05 -21.79 -16.85
C THR A 18 -17.88 -21.42 -15.38
N ARG A 19 -18.73 -21.97 -14.51
CA ARG A 19 -18.57 -21.86 -13.05
C ARG A 19 -17.66 -22.92 -12.44
N GLU A 20 -17.15 -23.84 -13.26
CA GLU A 20 -16.27 -24.91 -12.82
C GLU A 20 -14.89 -24.36 -12.48
N SER A 21 -14.36 -24.77 -11.33
CA SER A 21 -13.00 -24.45 -10.92
C SER A 21 -12.01 -25.20 -11.82
N GLN A 22 -10.97 -24.50 -12.29
CA GLN A 22 -9.93 -25.11 -13.12
C GLN A 22 -8.57 -25.05 -12.42
N THR A 23 -7.77 -26.10 -12.61
CA THR A 23 -6.46 -26.24 -11.96
C THR A 23 -5.34 -26.01 -12.96
N TYR A 24 -4.38 -25.16 -12.58
CA TYR A 24 -3.22 -24.79 -13.39
C TYR A 24 -1.92 -25.15 -12.66
N THR A 25 -1.00 -25.76 -13.40
CA THR A 25 0.35 -26.09 -12.93
C THR A 25 1.36 -25.66 -13.97
N PHE A 26 2.42 -25.01 -13.52
CA PHE A 26 3.43 -24.40 -14.39
C PHE A 26 4.80 -25.08 -14.28
N SER A 27 5.67 -24.79 -15.25
CA SER A 27 7.06 -25.25 -15.21
C SER A 27 7.79 -24.68 -14.00
N PRO A 28 8.65 -25.45 -13.31
CA PRO A 28 9.49 -24.95 -12.22
C PRO A 28 10.54 -23.93 -12.69
N ASP A 29 10.83 -23.84 -13.99
CA ASP A 29 11.78 -22.88 -14.55
C ASP A 29 11.19 -21.45 -14.70
N LEU A 30 9.89 -21.30 -14.44
CA LEU A 30 9.21 -20.03 -14.61
C LEU A 30 9.66 -19.01 -13.55
N GLU A 31 10.06 -17.83 -14.00
CA GLU A 31 10.57 -16.73 -13.17
C GLU A 31 9.57 -15.57 -13.09
N ASP A 32 8.77 -15.33 -14.14
CA ASP A 32 7.75 -14.28 -14.20
C ASP A 32 6.41 -14.86 -14.66
N LEU A 33 5.38 -14.70 -13.83
CA LEU A 33 4.03 -15.20 -14.09
C LEU A 33 3.00 -14.09 -13.93
N ARG A 34 2.23 -13.84 -14.99
CA ARG A 34 1.03 -13.02 -14.95
C ARG A 34 -0.20 -13.82 -15.35
N ILE A 35 -1.24 -13.75 -14.53
CA ILE A 35 -2.54 -14.35 -14.83
C ILE A 35 -3.63 -13.31 -14.60
N ASP A 36 -4.42 -13.03 -15.64
CA ASP A 36 -5.68 -12.31 -15.57
C ASP A 36 -6.82 -13.29 -15.86
N PHE A 37 -7.84 -13.32 -15.00
CA PHE A 37 -8.93 -14.28 -15.12
C PHE A 37 -10.27 -13.79 -14.54
N ASN A 38 -11.39 -14.38 -14.99
CA ASN A 38 -12.74 -14.03 -14.56
C ASN A 38 -13.57 -15.17 -13.92
N PHE A 39 -12.94 -16.29 -13.57
CA PHE A 39 -13.58 -17.48 -12.97
C PHE A 39 -12.72 -18.10 -11.87
N THR A 40 -13.26 -18.99 -11.03
CA THR A 40 -12.46 -19.60 -9.95
C THR A 40 -11.33 -20.48 -10.48
N ILE A 41 -10.11 -20.26 -9.99
CA ILE A 41 -8.94 -21.06 -10.33
C ILE A 41 -8.24 -21.63 -9.09
N GLN A 42 -7.61 -22.78 -9.28
CA GLN A 42 -6.58 -23.28 -8.39
C GLN A 42 -5.24 -23.24 -9.12
N VAL A 43 -4.21 -22.68 -8.49
CA VAL A 43 -2.90 -22.53 -9.12
C VAL A 43 -1.81 -23.12 -8.23
N THR A 44 -1.03 -24.05 -8.77
CA THR A 44 0.23 -24.47 -8.15
C THR A 44 1.34 -23.54 -8.61
N LEU A 45 1.82 -22.69 -7.69
CA LEU A 45 2.84 -21.69 -8.00
C LEU A 45 4.24 -22.33 -8.08
N PRO A 46 5.02 -22.07 -9.15
CA PRO A 46 6.36 -22.59 -9.27
C PRO A 46 7.33 -21.93 -8.27
N PRO A 47 8.30 -22.69 -7.73
CA PRO A 47 9.16 -22.22 -6.63
C PRO A 47 10.20 -21.16 -7.05
N ASN A 48 10.55 -21.08 -8.34
CA ASN A 48 11.58 -20.15 -8.83
C ASN A 48 11.05 -18.77 -9.24
N LEU A 49 9.78 -18.47 -8.97
CA LEU A 49 9.19 -17.17 -9.29
C LEU A 49 9.96 -16.05 -8.62
N GLN A 50 10.30 -15.05 -9.42
CA GLN A 50 10.83 -13.74 -9.01
C GLN A 50 9.74 -12.68 -9.07
N LYS A 51 8.78 -12.83 -9.97
CA LYS A 51 7.65 -11.93 -10.16
C LYS A 51 6.35 -12.70 -10.33
N LEU A 52 5.33 -12.28 -9.59
CA LEU A 52 3.99 -12.83 -9.66
C LEU A 52 2.95 -11.71 -9.75
N CYS A 53 2.09 -11.75 -10.75
CA CYS A 53 0.98 -10.82 -10.94
C CYS A 53 -0.31 -11.62 -11.14
N ILE A 54 -1.23 -11.58 -10.17
CA ILE A 54 -2.50 -12.29 -10.25
C ILE A 54 -3.64 -11.28 -10.16
N THR A 55 -4.50 -11.25 -11.16
CA THR A 55 -5.61 -10.30 -11.25
C THR A 55 -6.90 -11.03 -11.54
N THR A 56 -7.95 -10.71 -10.78
CA THR A 56 -9.31 -11.13 -11.12
C THR A 56 -10.33 -10.04 -10.86
N SER A 57 -11.37 -10.05 -11.69
CA SER A 57 -12.46 -9.09 -11.64
C SER A 57 -13.68 -9.59 -10.88
N LEU A 58 -13.83 -10.88 -10.60
CA LEU A 58 -15.10 -11.43 -10.07
C LEU A 58 -14.94 -12.53 -9.01
N ASP A 59 -13.94 -13.40 -9.14
CA ASP A 59 -13.91 -14.69 -8.41
C ASP A 59 -12.71 -14.84 -7.47
N SER A 60 -12.52 -16.04 -6.93
CA SER A 60 -11.43 -16.40 -6.01
C SER A 60 -10.29 -17.12 -6.74
N ALA A 61 -9.10 -17.05 -6.15
CA ALA A 61 -7.98 -17.91 -6.51
C ALA A 61 -7.52 -18.66 -5.27
N ASN A 62 -7.32 -19.97 -5.42
CA ASN A 62 -6.69 -20.80 -4.41
C ASN A 62 -5.27 -21.12 -4.85
N PHE A 63 -4.29 -20.69 -4.07
CA PHE A 63 -2.88 -20.97 -4.38
C PHE A 63 -2.39 -22.17 -3.58
N VAL A 64 -1.76 -23.11 -4.27
CA VAL A 64 -0.90 -24.12 -3.66
C VAL A 64 0.52 -23.63 -3.90
N SER A 65 1.13 -23.05 -2.87
CA SER A 65 2.45 -22.43 -2.98
C SER A 65 3.47 -23.13 -2.08
N PRO A 66 4.66 -23.46 -2.59
CA PRO A 66 5.82 -23.64 -1.72
C PRO A 66 6.26 -22.28 -1.16
N GLU A 67 7.25 -22.28 -0.27
CA GLU A 67 7.91 -21.04 0.12
C GLU A 67 8.63 -20.42 -1.09
N LEU A 68 8.19 -19.23 -1.52
CA LEU A 68 8.67 -18.54 -2.71
C LEU A 68 9.89 -17.68 -2.38
N VAL A 69 10.99 -18.33 -2.03
CA VAL A 69 12.23 -17.67 -1.56
C VAL A 69 12.87 -16.73 -2.58
N ARG A 70 12.55 -16.86 -3.88
CA ARG A 70 13.08 -15.99 -4.94
C ARG A 70 12.15 -14.84 -5.31
N LEU A 71 10.93 -14.81 -4.77
CA LEU A 71 9.92 -13.83 -5.15
C LEU A 71 10.28 -12.46 -4.57
N GLU A 72 10.50 -11.50 -5.45
CA GLU A 72 10.84 -10.12 -5.08
C GLU A 72 9.71 -9.13 -5.37
N TYR A 73 8.82 -9.47 -6.31
CA TYR A 73 7.66 -8.66 -6.69
C TYR A 73 6.38 -9.49 -6.66
N LEU A 74 5.38 -8.99 -5.94
CA LEU A 74 4.05 -9.57 -5.88
C LEU A 74 3.00 -8.48 -6.13
N GLN A 75 2.14 -8.73 -7.10
CA GLN A 75 0.94 -7.93 -7.32
C GLN A 75 -0.29 -8.84 -7.26
N LEU A 76 -1.25 -8.47 -6.43
CA LEU A 76 -2.53 -9.17 -6.31
C LEU A 76 -3.69 -8.21 -6.47
N GLN A 77 -4.67 -8.61 -7.27
CA GLN A 77 -6.00 -8.04 -7.32
C GLN A 77 -7.01 -9.16 -7.12
N LEU A 78 -7.39 -9.39 -5.86
CA LEU A 78 -8.31 -10.44 -5.43
C LEU A 78 -9.44 -9.78 -4.65
N LYS A 79 -10.60 -9.56 -5.29
CA LYS A 79 -11.68 -8.74 -4.69
C LYS A 79 -12.27 -9.30 -3.40
N ASN A 80 -12.22 -10.63 -3.25
CA ASN A 80 -12.98 -11.34 -2.23
C ASN A 80 -12.19 -11.78 -0.99
N ILE A 81 -10.85 -11.62 -0.98
CA ILE A 81 -10.05 -12.00 0.20
C ILE A 81 -10.34 -11.05 1.36
N GLN A 82 -10.42 -11.58 2.59
CA GLN A 82 -10.61 -10.79 3.82
C GLN A 82 -9.29 -10.53 4.54
N SER A 83 -8.31 -11.41 4.34
CA SER A 83 -6.95 -11.35 4.87
C SER A 83 -5.93 -11.79 3.82
N PHE A 84 -4.68 -11.39 3.98
CA PHE A 84 -3.61 -11.87 3.09
C PHE A 84 -3.31 -13.36 3.32
N ASP A 85 -3.53 -13.86 4.55
CA ASP A 85 -3.24 -15.24 4.93
C ASP A 85 -4.07 -16.25 4.12
N GLU A 86 -5.25 -15.86 3.63
CA GLU A 86 -6.08 -16.66 2.70
C GLU A 86 -5.36 -17.01 1.39
N THR A 87 -4.35 -16.24 0.99
CA THR A 87 -3.56 -16.55 -0.21
C THR A 87 -2.65 -17.75 0.00
N GLY A 88 -2.26 -18.07 1.24
CA GLY A 88 -1.27 -19.09 1.55
C GLY A 88 0.12 -18.82 0.95
N ILE A 89 0.39 -17.61 0.45
CA ILE A 89 1.66 -17.24 -0.16
C ILE A 89 2.65 -16.88 0.94
N ILE A 90 3.78 -17.59 0.97
CA ILE A 90 4.92 -17.31 1.84
C ILE A 90 6.08 -16.86 0.98
N ALA A 91 6.54 -15.61 1.15
CA ALA A 91 7.61 -15.01 0.34
C ALA A 91 8.53 -14.14 1.20
N PRO A 92 9.52 -14.74 1.92
CA PRO A 92 10.31 -14.03 2.92
C PRO A 92 11.23 -12.93 2.35
N ASN A 93 11.55 -13.00 1.05
CA ASN A 93 12.45 -12.07 0.37
C ASN A 93 11.71 -11.00 -0.48
N LEU A 94 10.40 -10.87 -0.28
CA LEU A 94 9.58 -9.93 -1.03
C LEU A 94 10.03 -8.48 -0.79
N LYS A 95 10.28 -7.74 -1.88
CA LYS A 95 10.72 -6.34 -1.85
C LYS A 95 9.61 -5.37 -2.22
N ILE A 96 8.70 -5.78 -3.10
CA ILE A 96 7.60 -4.95 -3.61
C ILE A 96 6.28 -5.73 -3.50
N LEU A 97 5.29 -5.12 -2.87
CA LEU A 97 3.93 -5.64 -2.75
C LEU A 97 2.93 -4.60 -3.22
N ASP A 98 2.17 -4.95 -4.26
CA ASP A 98 1.10 -4.13 -4.81
C ASP A 98 -0.24 -4.86 -4.64
N LEU A 99 -1.09 -4.40 -3.72
CA LEU A 99 -2.46 -4.90 -3.55
C LEU A 99 -3.44 -3.90 -4.17
N THR A 100 -4.20 -4.33 -5.17
CA THR A 100 -5.13 -3.47 -5.90
C THR A 100 -6.53 -4.06 -5.89
N GLY A 101 -7.55 -3.29 -5.53
CA GLY A 101 -8.94 -3.71 -5.60
C GLY A 101 -9.31 -4.88 -4.67
N CYS A 102 -8.55 -5.09 -3.59
CA CYS A 102 -8.87 -6.09 -2.56
C CYS A 102 -9.95 -5.55 -1.61
N PHE A 103 -11.17 -5.33 -2.14
CA PHE A 103 -12.22 -4.53 -1.49
C PHE A 103 -12.72 -5.09 -0.16
N LYS A 104 -12.68 -6.42 0.02
CA LYS A 104 -13.13 -7.08 1.26
C LYS A 104 -12.02 -7.27 2.29
N MET A 105 -10.78 -6.95 1.94
CA MET A 105 -9.65 -7.13 2.85
C MET A 105 -9.74 -6.13 3.99
N SER A 106 -9.83 -6.62 5.22
CA SER A 106 -9.90 -5.81 6.44
C SER A 106 -8.80 -6.15 7.44
N ASN A 107 -8.22 -7.35 7.36
CA ASN A 107 -7.11 -7.79 8.18
C ASN A 107 -5.80 -7.77 7.37
N PHE A 108 -4.87 -6.92 7.78
CA PHE A 108 -3.57 -6.75 7.14
C PHE A 108 -2.41 -7.40 7.93
N ASN A 109 -2.69 -8.09 9.04
CA ASN A 109 -1.63 -8.66 9.90
C ASN A 109 -0.74 -9.67 9.17
N GLY A 110 -1.31 -10.45 8.24
CA GLY A 110 -0.54 -11.38 7.40
C GLY A 110 0.57 -10.71 6.58
N LEU A 111 0.49 -9.39 6.34
CA LEU A 111 1.55 -8.64 5.65
C LEU A 111 2.80 -8.45 6.51
N LYS A 112 2.71 -8.57 7.84
CA LYS A 112 3.86 -8.46 8.75
C LYS A 112 4.90 -9.56 8.52
N GLN A 113 4.61 -10.60 7.75
CA GLN A 113 5.64 -11.57 7.36
C GLN A 113 6.73 -10.98 6.44
N PHE A 114 6.43 -9.90 5.70
CA PHE A 114 7.33 -9.32 4.70
C PHE A 114 8.33 -8.32 5.30
N GLN A 115 9.26 -8.81 6.11
CA GLN A 115 10.22 -7.96 6.83
C GLN A 115 11.24 -7.24 5.93
N ARG A 116 11.48 -7.76 4.71
CA ARG A 116 12.37 -7.18 3.69
C ARG A 116 11.65 -6.25 2.70
N LEU A 117 10.38 -5.96 2.95
CA LEU A 117 9.56 -5.16 2.05
C LEU A 117 10.07 -3.72 2.00
N LYS A 118 10.40 -3.24 0.81
CA LYS A 118 10.89 -1.87 0.55
C LYS A 118 9.82 -0.95 0.04
N ARG A 119 8.80 -1.51 -0.64
CA ARG A 119 7.68 -0.75 -1.22
C ARG A 119 6.37 -1.49 -0.99
N LEU A 120 5.40 -0.78 -0.44
CA LEU A 120 4.03 -1.25 -0.27
C LEU A 120 3.07 -0.29 -0.98
N ARG A 121 2.25 -0.82 -1.89
CA ARG A 121 1.17 -0.07 -2.53
C ARG A 121 -0.17 -0.72 -2.26
N LEU A 122 -1.11 0.07 -1.76
CA LEU A 122 -2.50 -0.33 -1.53
C LEU A 122 -3.41 0.57 -2.36
N LYS A 123 -4.07 0.01 -3.36
CA LYS A 123 -4.96 0.75 -4.27
C LYS A 123 -6.37 0.19 -4.21
N TYR A 124 -7.35 1.07 -4.06
CA TYR A 124 -8.76 0.73 -3.94
C TYR A 124 -9.06 -0.29 -2.82
N CYS A 125 -8.32 -0.21 -1.71
CA CYS A 125 -8.50 -1.00 -0.47
C CYS A 125 -8.99 -0.09 0.67
N VAL A 126 -9.43 -0.68 1.79
CA VAL A 126 -9.56 0.06 3.05
C VAL A 126 -8.17 0.38 3.61
N TYR A 127 -8.04 1.45 4.39
CA TYR A 127 -6.77 1.82 5.02
C TYR A 127 -6.34 0.75 6.05
N PRO A 128 -5.05 0.35 6.08
CA PRO A 128 -4.58 -0.75 6.92
C PRO A 128 -4.30 -0.30 8.37
N VAL A 129 -5.36 -0.03 9.15
CA VAL A 129 -5.23 0.41 10.55
C VAL A 129 -4.43 -0.61 11.37
N GLY A 130 -3.48 -0.13 12.18
CA GLY A 130 -2.61 -0.96 13.02
C GLY A 130 -1.46 -1.68 12.31
N LEU A 131 -1.38 -1.63 10.97
CA LEU A 131 -0.37 -2.38 10.21
C LEU A 131 1.06 -1.97 10.57
N PHE A 132 1.29 -0.68 10.79
CA PHE A 132 2.62 -0.12 11.08
C PHE A 132 2.92 0.01 12.58
N GLU A 133 2.06 -0.56 13.45
CA GLU A 133 2.36 -0.65 14.86
C GLU A 133 3.48 -1.68 15.12
N GLU A 134 4.08 -1.64 16.31
CA GLU A 134 5.07 -2.63 16.77
C GLU A 134 6.40 -2.66 16.00
N CYS A 135 6.79 -1.56 15.34
CA CYS A 135 8.04 -1.49 14.56
C CYS A 135 8.12 -2.54 13.43
N SER A 136 6.97 -2.87 12.83
CA SER A 136 6.91 -3.71 11.63
C SER A 136 7.49 -2.96 10.41
N PHE A 137 8.02 -3.71 9.43
CA PHE A 137 8.51 -3.17 8.14
C PHE A 137 9.74 -2.24 8.25
N ASN A 138 10.81 -2.72 8.89
CA ASN A 138 12.04 -1.94 9.12
C ASN A 138 12.76 -1.49 7.83
N GLU A 139 12.59 -2.22 6.73
CA GLU A 139 13.20 -1.88 5.43
C GLU A 139 12.28 -1.03 4.53
N LEU A 140 11.06 -0.71 4.96
CA LEU A 140 10.07 -0.05 4.12
C LEU A 140 10.43 1.41 3.87
N GLU A 141 10.72 1.72 2.61
CA GLU A 141 11.15 3.05 2.16
C GLU A 141 10.02 3.84 1.51
N SER A 142 9.00 3.16 0.99
CA SER A 142 7.89 3.79 0.27
C SER A 142 6.55 3.13 0.57
N PHE A 143 5.57 3.98 0.91
CA PHE A 143 4.19 3.58 1.10
C PHE A 143 3.27 4.46 0.26
N GLU A 144 2.45 3.83 -0.58
CA GLU A 144 1.46 4.47 -1.43
C GLU A 144 0.08 3.89 -1.12
N TYR A 145 -0.85 4.75 -0.71
CA TYR A 145 -2.24 4.42 -0.48
C TYR A 145 -3.13 5.27 -1.39
N ILE A 146 -4.03 4.63 -2.12
CA ILE A 146 -5.14 5.29 -2.83
C ILE A 146 -6.39 4.50 -2.51
N GLY A 147 -7.32 5.01 -1.71
CA GLY A 147 -8.42 4.16 -1.26
C GLY A 147 -9.52 4.85 -0.49
N LYS A 148 -10.48 4.05 0.01
CA LYS A 148 -11.76 4.52 0.55
C LYS A 148 -11.69 5.06 1.99
N GLY A 149 -10.49 5.32 2.51
CA GLY A 149 -10.26 5.77 3.87
C GLY A 149 -10.31 4.64 4.89
N PHE A 150 -10.63 4.97 6.13
CA PHE A 150 -10.70 4.00 7.21
C PHE A 150 -11.85 3.00 7.02
N PRO A 151 -11.76 1.78 7.59
CA PRO A 151 -12.88 0.84 7.61
C PRO A 151 -14.16 1.47 8.17
N VAL A 152 -15.33 1.10 7.67
CA VAL A 152 -16.62 1.64 8.19
C VAL A 152 -16.84 1.25 9.66
N SER A 153 -16.30 0.10 10.07
CA SER A 153 -16.33 -0.38 11.46
C SER A 153 -15.27 0.27 12.36
N CYS A 154 -14.47 1.20 11.85
CA CYS A 154 -13.46 1.89 12.64
C CYS A 154 -14.12 2.98 13.50
N ASP A 155 -13.95 2.87 14.81
CA ASP A 155 -14.43 3.87 15.76
C ASP A 155 -13.55 5.14 15.72
N VAL A 156 -13.89 6.18 16.48
CA VAL A 156 -13.15 7.46 16.55
C VAL A 156 -11.64 7.28 16.88
N SER A 157 -11.28 6.14 17.47
CA SER A 157 -9.92 5.72 17.80
C SER A 157 -9.01 5.45 16.59
N CYS A 158 -9.57 5.30 15.38
CA CYS A 158 -8.80 5.05 14.16
C CYS A 158 -8.15 6.29 13.53
N SER A 159 -8.27 7.44 14.18
CA SER A 159 -7.69 8.71 13.73
C SER A 159 -6.16 8.75 13.77
N ARG A 160 -5.51 7.76 14.40
CA ARG A 160 -4.05 7.69 14.49
C ARG A 160 -3.44 7.12 13.20
N LEU A 161 -2.69 7.98 12.50
CA LEU A 161 -1.88 7.57 11.35
C LEU A 161 -0.47 7.15 11.81
N THR A 162 -0.20 5.86 11.90
CA THR A 162 1.14 5.35 12.17
C THR A 162 1.98 5.28 10.90
N ILE A 163 3.24 5.71 10.98
CA ILE A 163 4.16 5.78 9.85
C ILE A 163 5.45 5.01 10.22
N PRO A 164 5.92 4.07 9.38
CA PRO A 164 7.17 3.35 9.58
C PRO A 164 8.38 4.28 9.69
N SER A 165 9.32 3.98 10.58
CA SER A 165 10.46 4.86 10.88
C SER A 165 11.47 5.04 9.74
N ASN A 166 11.56 4.06 8.82
CA ASN A 166 12.53 4.09 7.71
C ASN A 166 11.97 4.71 6.42
N LEU A 167 10.73 5.21 6.46
CA LEU A 167 10.03 5.69 5.27
C LEU A 167 10.69 6.95 4.69
N LYS A 168 10.92 6.92 3.37
CA LYS A 168 11.46 8.05 2.59
C LYS A 168 10.36 8.75 1.78
N SER A 169 9.34 8.00 1.35
CA SER A 169 8.22 8.51 0.58
C SER A 169 6.89 8.01 1.13
N LEU A 170 6.01 8.94 1.48
CA LEU A 170 4.64 8.69 1.90
C LEU A 170 3.67 9.35 0.92
N SER A 171 2.73 8.58 0.38
CA SER A 171 1.62 9.10 -0.42
C SER A 171 0.32 8.48 0.03
N ILE A 172 -0.61 9.29 0.53
CA ILE A 172 -1.96 8.88 0.92
C ILE A 172 -2.95 9.75 0.15
N LYS A 173 -3.73 9.12 -0.73
CA LYS A 173 -4.82 9.74 -1.48
C LYS A 173 -6.12 9.10 -1.05
N ASN A 174 -6.91 9.84 -0.31
CA ASN A 174 -8.18 9.34 0.20
C ASN A 174 -9.30 9.70 -0.79
N ILE A 175 -10.12 8.71 -1.14
CA ILE A 175 -11.33 8.89 -1.96
C ILE A 175 -12.60 8.60 -1.16
N GLY A 176 -12.48 8.37 0.15
CA GLY A 176 -13.59 8.15 1.08
C GLY A 176 -13.49 9.04 2.31
N ASN A 177 -13.70 8.48 3.50
CA ASN A 177 -13.62 9.24 4.76
C ASN A 177 -12.38 8.83 5.57
N MET A 178 -11.50 9.78 5.82
CA MET A 178 -10.28 9.58 6.62
C MET A 178 -9.99 10.84 7.43
N ASN A 179 -10.31 10.79 8.72
CA ASN A 179 -10.08 11.91 9.65
C ASN A 179 -8.90 11.59 10.58
N VAL A 180 -7.82 12.36 10.48
CA VAL A 180 -6.55 12.10 11.14
C VAL A 180 -6.33 13.07 12.30
N ASP A 181 -5.92 12.54 13.46
CA ASP A 181 -5.56 13.35 14.63
C ASP A 181 -4.13 13.87 14.49
N LEU A 182 -4.00 15.18 14.25
CA LEU A 182 -2.72 15.87 14.09
C LEU A 182 -1.80 15.70 15.30
N ARG A 183 -2.36 15.58 16.51
CA ARG A 183 -1.57 15.42 17.75
C ARG A 183 -0.80 14.11 17.78
N THR A 184 -1.22 13.13 16.97
CA THR A 184 -0.60 11.80 16.88
C THR A 184 0.25 11.63 15.62
N LEU A 185 0.17 12.58 14.69
CA LEU A 185 0.84 12.51 13.39
C LEU A 185 2.30 12.90 13.54
N VAL A 186 3.19 11.91 13.42
CA VAL A 186 4.64 12.12 13.52
C VAL A 186 5.31 11.55 12.29
N PHE A 187 6.01 12.41 11.55
CA PHE A 187 6.76 12.01 10.36
C PHE A 187 8.18 11.54 10.73
N PRO A 188 8.68 10.46 10.11
CA PRO A 188 10.04 10.00 10.35
C PRO A 188 11.07 10.96 9.76
N ALA A 189 12.22 11.11 10.40
CA ALA A 189 13.28 12.02 9.97
C ALA A 189 13.82 11.72 8.56
N LYS A 190 13.68 10.48 8.06
CA LYS A 190 14.12 10.09 6.71
C LYS A 190 13.11 10.47 5.62
N LEU A 191 11.93 10.97 5.98
CA LEU A 191 10.90 11.32 5.03
C LEU A 191 11.33 12.53 4.20
N THR A 192 11.39 12.35 2.89
CA THR A 192 11.77 13.40 1.93
C THR A 192 10.61 13.78 1.02
N ARG A 193 9.66 12.86 0.81
CA ARG A 193 8.46 13.09 0.01
C ARG A 193 7.20 12.81 0.83
N LEU A 194 6.33 13.82 0.94
CA LEU A 194 5.04 13.73 1.59
C LEU A 194 3.93 14.15 0.63
N GLU A 195 2.93 13.29 0.46
CA GLU A 195 1.72 13.59 -0.28
C GLU A 195 0.50 13.12 0.52
N LEU A 196 -0.36 14.06 0.94
CA LEU A 196 -1.60 13.79 1.69
C LEU A 196 -2.75 14.50 0.96
N VAL A 197 -3.60 13.75 0.28
CA VAL A 197 -4.61 14.29 -0.63
C VAL A 197 -6.00 13.84 -0.19
N ASP A 198 -6.88 14.82 0.02
CA ASP A 198 -8.29 14.67 0.40
C ASP A 198 -8.46 13.95 1.77
N LEU A 199 -7.54 14.20 2.71
CA LEU A 199 -7.66 13.82 4.13
C LEU A 199 -8.35 14.94 4.92
N SER A 200 -9.07 14.59 5.98
CA SER A 200 -9.55 15.54 6.99
C SER A 200 -8.66 15.49 8.23
N PHE A 201 -8.49 16.63 8.89
CA PHE A 201 -7.72 16.75 10.12
C PHE A 201 -8.61 17.32 11.22
N ASN A 202 -8.33 16.96 12.48
CA ASN A 202 -8.92 17.66 13.61
C ASN A 202 -8.35 19.08 13.76
N ASP A 203 -9.00 19.89 14.59
CA ASP A 203 -8.53 21.24 14.89
C ASP A 203 -7.15 21.18 15.58
N GLY A 204 -6.21 21.97 15.05
CA GLY A 204 -4.84 22.02 15.52
C GLY A 204 -3.90 22.59 14.45
N TYR A 205 -2.61 22.56 14.74
CA TYR A 205 -1.57 22.99 13.81
C TYR A 205 -0.90 21.78 13.16
N PHE A 206 -0.58 21.93 11.88
CA PHE A 206 0.14 20.94 11.11
C PHE A 206 1.64 21.17 11.22
N HIS A 207 2.40 20.11 11.48
CA HIS A 207 3.86 20.18 11.61
C HIS A 207 4.53 19.42 10.46
N LEU A 208 5.43 20.09 9.74
CA LEU A 208 6.24 19.49 8.68
C LEU A 208 7.60 19.05 9.23
N GLY A 209 8.12 17.94 8.71
CA GLY A 209 9.48 17.48 9.00
C GLY A 209 10.53 18.32 8.26
N GLU A 210 11.66 18.58 8.90
CA GLU A 210 12.72 19.45 8.37
C GLU A 210 13.40 18.91 7.10
N ASN A 211 13.39 17.58 6.90
CA ASN A 211 14.05 16.91 5.79
C ASN A 211 13.17 16.76 4.53
N LEU A 212 11.96 17.31 4.55
CA LEU A 212 11.03 17.24 3.43
C LEU A 212 11.55 18.07 2.24
N GLN A 213 11.61 17.43 1.08
CA GLN A 213 12.01 18.03 -0.19
C GLN A 213 10.82 18.30 -1.10
N TYR A 214 9.80 17.44 -1.02
CA TYR A 214 8.53 17.59 -1.73
C TYR A 214 7.37 17.42 -0.75
N VAL A 215 6.48 18.39 -0.73
CA VAL A 215 5.26 18.37 0.08
C VAL A 215 4.06 18.72 -0.78
N HIS A 216 3.06 17.85 -0.80
CA HIS A 216 1.76 18.12 -1.38
C HIS A 216 0.66 17.77 -0.36
N ILE A 217 -0.07 18.77 0.10
CA ILE A 217 -1.19 18.59 1.03
C ILE A 217 -2.43 19.19 0.39
N LYS A 218 -3.48 18.37 0.25
CA LYS A 218 -4.81 18.80 -0.15
C LYS A 218 -5.84 18.40 0.90
N THR A 219 -6.53 19.35 1.49
CA THR A 219 -7.49 19.14 2.59
C THR A 219 -8.53 20.27 2.66
N SER A 220 -9.56 20.18 3.50
CA SER A 220 -10.51 21.28 3.69
C SER A 220 -9.94 22.41 4.57
N ARG A 221 -9.22 22.06 5.65
CA ARG A 221 -8.67 23.02 6.60
C ARG A 221 -7.23 22.67 6.95
N LEU A 222 -6.35 23.66 6.89
CA LEU A 222 -4.95 23.53 7.27
C LEU A 222 -4.48 24.79 7.99
N ALA A 223 -3.89 24.63 9.17
CA ALA A 223 -3.37 25.74 9.97
C ALA A 223 -1.94 25.47 10.41
N PHE A 224 -1.12 26.52 10.41
CA PHE A 224 0.26 26.49 10.86
C PHE A 224 0.48 27.53 11.95
N GLU A 225 1.13 27.11 13.04
CA GLU A 225 1.42 27.96 14.20
C GLU A 225 2.46 29.05 13.87
N SER A 226 2.56 30.07 14.71
CA SER A 226 3.46 31.22 14.50
C SER A 226 4.96 30.87 14.37
N SER A 227 5.39 29.75 14.96
CA SER A 227 6.75 29.22 14.87
C SER A 227 7.04 28.46 13.57
N PHE A 228 6.01 28.14 12.78
CA PHE A 228 6.17 27.38 11.55
C PHE A 228 7.12 28.09 10.57
N ARG A 229 8.01 27.30 9.96
CA ARG A 229 8.88 27.69 8.85
C ARG A 229 8.80 26.63 7.77
N ILE A 230 8.87 27.06 6.52
CA ILE A 230 8.98 26.13 5.39
C ILE A 230 10.24 25.28 5.61
N PRO A 231 10.20 23.94 5.41
CA PRO A 231 11.41 23.13 5.50
C PRO A 231 12.50 23.65 4.55
N HIS A 232 13.71 23.86 5.07
CA HIS A 232 14.82 24.47 4.31
C HIS A 232 15.28 23.65 3.08
N LEU A 233 14.95 22.35 3.03
CA LEU A 233 15.23 21.47 1.90
C LEU A 233 14.07 21.37 0.90
N ALA A 234 12.92 22.00 1.17
CA ALA A 234 11.74 21.90 0.32
C ALA A 234 11.99 22.60 -1.02
N GLY A 235 12.07 21.80 -2.09
CA GLY A 235 12.09 22.30 -3.47
C GLY A 235 10.69 22.59 -4.00
N GLU A 236 9.67 21.92 -3.46
CA GLU A 236 8.27 22.08 -3.86
C GLU A 236 7.34 21.93 -2.66
N LEU A 237 6.49 22.93 -2.44
CA LEU A 237 5.48 22.99 -1.38
C LEU A 237 4.14 23.38 -2.01
N ILE A 238 3.23 22.40 -2.14
CA ILE A 238 1.88 22.57 -2.66
C ILE A 238 0.89 22.39 -1.51
N LEU A 239 0.19 23.46 -1.16
CA LEU A 239 -0.84 23.47 -0.11
C LEU A 239 -2.17 23.90 -0.74
N GLU A 240 -3.10 22.96 -0.87
CA GLU A 240 -4.44 23.16 -1.41
C GLU A 240 -5.47 22.99 -0.29
N ALA A 241 -6.02 24.09 0.23
CA ALA A 241 -7.07 24.02 1.23
C ALA A 241 -8.14 25.09 1.07
N ASP A 242 -9.39 24.76 1.43
CA ASP A 242 -10.49 25.73 1.46
C ASP A 242 -10.22 26.82 2.51
N TYR A 243 -9.62 26.42 3.64
CA TYR A 243 -9.22 27.31 4.73
C TYR A 243 -7.75 27.05 5.09
N LEU A 244 -6.85 27.87 4.54
CA LEU A 244 -5.41 27.85 4.83
C LEU A 244 -5.03 29.05 5.71
N THR A 245 -4.47 28.78 6.89
CA THR A 245 -4.06 29.81 7.84
C THR A 245 -2.60 29.66 8.26
N PHE A 246 -1.86 30.77 8.23
CA PHE A 246 -0.56 30.92 8.89
C PHE A 246 -0.71 31.99 9.97
N GLU A 247 -0.35 31.69 11.21
CA GLU A 247 -0.45 32.68 12.30
C GLU A 247 0.59 33.78 12.21
N SER A 248 1.71 33.51 11.54
CA SER A 248 2.78 34.47 11.33
C SER A 248 3.09 34.57 9.84
N PRO A 249 3.27 35.78 9.27
CA PRO A 249 3.74 35.96 7.90
C PRO A 249 5.22 35.58 7.74
N GLU A 250 5.95 35.37 8.85
CA GLU A 250 7.38 35.07 8.84
C GLU A 250 7.71 33.64 8.39
N PHE A 251 6.71 32.84 8.01
CA PHE A 251 6.88 31.43 7.65
C PHE A 251 7.81 31.21 6.43
N MET A 252 8.00 32.24 5.60
CA MET A 252 8.91 32.23 4.44
C MET A 252 10.35 32.64 4.78
N TYR A 253 10.61 33.16 5.98
CA TYR A 253 11.93 33.65 6.37
C TYR A 253 12.59 32.71 7.38
N HIS A 254 13.83 32.30 7.08
CA HIS A 254 14.66 31.47 7.96
C HIS A 254 15.49 32.31 8.92
#